data_AF-A0A973MQZ7-F1
#
_entry.id   AF-A0A973MQZ7-F1
#
_cell.length_a   1.000
_cell.length_b   1.000
_cell.length_c   1.000
_cell.angle_alpha   90.00
_cell.angle_beta   90.00
_cell.angle_gamma   90.00
#
_symmetry.space_group_name_H-M   'P 1'
#
loop_
_entity.id
_entity.type
_entity.pdbx_description
1 polymer ?
#
loop_
_entity_poly.entity_id
_entity_poly.type
_entity_poly.pdbx_seq_one_letter_code
_entity_poly.pdbx_strand_id
1 'polypeptide(L)'
;MANEPDRADYYEAHKDDPAEWGESQPAPTRRRRLDSMLSVRLAPTEVDAVRAAAEHLGISVSAFLRQAALQMARPPASTQPPAAPQPPAVDLVFTALPANVDPARAGASGSLVSC
;
A
#
# COMPACT_ATOMS: atom_id res chain seq x y z
N MET A 1 48.17 -23.10 -22.73
CA MET A 1 47.15 -22.05 -22.47
C MET A 1 46.26 -22.01 -23.69
N ALA A 2 45.06 -22.58 -23.62
CA ALA A 2 44.15 -22.58 -24.76
C ALA A 2 43.67 -21.14 -25.02
N ASN A 3 43.89 -20.65 -26.24
CA ASN A 3 43.50 -19.30 -26.67
C ASN A 3 41.97 -19.21 -26.76
N GLU A 4 41.41 -18.02 -26.54
CA GLU A 4 39.97 -17.74 -26.66
C GLU A 4 39.26 -18.33 -27.89
N PRO A 5 39.81 -18.29 -29.12
CA PRO A 5 39.21 -18.96 -30.28
C PRO A 5 39.06 -20.48 -30.12
N ASP A 6 40.06 -21.14 -29.54
CA ASP A 6 40.07 -22.60 -29.34
C ASP A 6 38.96 -23.04 -28.37
N ARG A 7 38.64 -22.17 -27.40
CA ARG A 7 37.53 -22.36 -26.47
C ARG A 7 36.18 -22.12 -27.14
N ALA A 8 36.09 -21.14 -28.04
CA ALA A 8 34.85 -20.86 -28.77
C ALA A 8 34.43 -22.04 -29.66
N ASP A 9 35.40 -22.61 -30.40
CA ASP A 9 35.17 -23.80 -31.24
C ASP A 9 34.73 -25.02 -30.40
N TYR A 10 35.33 -25.18 -29.22
CA TYR A 10 34.94 -26.24 -28.28
C TYR A 10 33.48 -26.07 -27.80
N TYR A 11 33.06 -24.86 -27.41
CA TYR A 11 31.68 -24.63 -26.96
C TYR A 11 30.65 -24.77 -28.08
N GLU A 12 30.98 -24.38 -29.32
CA GLU A 12 30.09 -24.60 -30.48
C GLU A 12 29.93 -26.09 -30.81
N ALA A 13 31.02 -26.87 -30.70
CA ALA A 13 30.98 -28.30 -30.97
C ALA A 13 30.19 -29.10 -29.91
N HIS A 14 30.15 -28.64 -28.67
CA HIS A 14 29.52 -29.35 -27.54
C HIS A 14 28.22 -28.71 -27.06
N LYS A 15 27.65 -27.75 -27.81
CA LYS A 15 26.39 -27.05 -27.45
C LYS A 15 25.19 -27.98 -27.33
N ASP A 16 25.23 -29.11 -28.04
CA ASP A 16 24.14 -30.09 -28.10
C ASP A 16 24.36 -31.29 -27.15
N ASP A 17 25.41 -31.28 -26.32
CA ASP A 17 25.67 -32.35 -25.34
C ASP A 17 24.97 -32.06 -24.00
N PRO A 18 23.82 -32.70 -23.70
CA PRO A 18 23.08 -32.47 -22.46
C PRO A 18 23.86 -32.92 -21.20
N ALA A 19 24.91 -33.74 -21.34
CA ALA A 19 25.74 -34.17 -20.22
C ALA A 19 26.73 -33.08 -19.75
N GLU A 20 27.15 -32.17 -20.64
CA GLU A 20 28.07 -31.06 -20.32
C GLU A 20 27.33 -29.85 -19.71
N TRP A 21 26.07 -29.63 -20.12
CA TRP A 21 25.31 -28.44 -19.73
C TRP A 21 24.35 -28.64 -18.55
N GLY A 22 24.06 -29.89 -18.17
CA GLY A 22 23.23 -30.23 -17.00
C GLY A 22 21.80 -29.66 -17.04
N GLU A 23 20.99 -30.01 -16.04
CA GLU A 23 19.66 -29.42 -15.90
C GLU A 23 19.79 -27.98 -15.38
N SER A 24 19.33 -27.01 -16.18
CA SER A 24 19.29 -25.60 -15.79
C SER A 24 18.40 -25.45 -14.54
N GLN A 25 19.03 -25.28 -13.38
CA GLN A 25 18.29 -25.07 -12.14
C GLN A 25 17.53 -23.73 -12.25
N PRO A 26 16.18 -23.72 -12.16
CA PRO A 26 15.43 -22.49 -12.27
C PRO A 26 15.77 -21.60 -11.08
N ALA A 27 16.35 -20.42 -11.36
CA ALA A 27 16.67 -19.46 -10.33
C ALA A 27 15.40 -19.11 -9.52
N PRO A 28 15.45 -19.06 -8.17
CA PRO A 28 14.27 -18.78 -7.36
C PRO A 28 13.73 -17.38 -7.65
N THR A 29 12.59 -17.31 -8.32
CA THR A 29 11.91 -16.04 -8.60
C THR A 29 11.18 -15.54 -7.35
N ARG A 30 11.90 -14.81 -6.49
CA ARG A 30 11.28 -13.91 -5.50
C ARG A 30 11.51 -12.45 -5.88
N ARG A 31 11.10 -12.07 -7.10
CA ARG A 31 10.79 -10.65 -7.33
C ARG A 31 9.31 -10.44 -7.02
N ARG A 32 9.03 -9.84 -5.86
CA ARG A 32 7.70 -9.30 -5.55
C ARG A 32 7.37 -8.28 -6.65
N ARG A 33 6.59 -8.70 -7.63
CA ARG A 33 6.12 -7.82 -8.70
C ARG A 33 5.26 -6.75 -8.04
N LEU A 34 5.46 -5.49 -8.45
CA LEU A 34 4.55 -4.43 -8.05
C LEU A 34 3.25 -4.63 -8.84
N ASP A 35 2.11 -4.55 -8.16
CA ASP A 35 0.81 -4.88 -8.73
C ASP A 35 0.29 -3.82 -9.72
N SER A 36 0.86 -2.61 -9.70
CA SER A 36 0.40 -1.47 -10.50
C SER A 36 1.57 -0.72 -11.15
N MET A 37 1.40 -0.32 -12.41
CA MET A 37 2.32 0.52 -13.17
C MET A 37 1.71 1.90 -13.41
N LEU A 38 2.49 2.95 -13.19
CA LEU A 38 2.12 4.34 -13.50
C LEU A 38 2.95 4.83 -14.68
N SER A 39 2.28 5.35 -15.71
CA SER A 39 2.92 5.96 -16.88
C SER A 39 2.70 7.46 -16.84
N VAL A 40 3.77 8.24 -16.95
CA VAL A 40 3.74 9.71 -17.01
C VAL A 40 4.47 10.19 -18.25
N ARG A 41 4.00 11.29 -18.84
CA ARG A 41 4.67 11.96 -19.96
C ARG A 41 5.39 13.18 -19.41
N LEU A 42 6.68 13.27 -19.71
CA LEU A 42 7.55 14.37 -19.30
C LEU A 42 8.06 15.08 -20.54
N ALA A 43 8.24 16.39 -20.45
CA ALA A 43 9.00 17.14 -21.44
C ALA A 43 10.48 16.71 -21.39
N PRO A 44 11.25 16.91 -22.48
CA PRO A 44 12.66 16.52 -22.52
C PRO A 44 13.48 17.13 -21.36
N THR A 45 13.25 18.41 -21.07
CA THR A 45 13.92 19.14 -19.99
C THR A 45 13.63 18.55 -18.60
N GLU A 46 12.41 18.05 -18.38
CA GLU A 46 12.01 17.40 -17.13
C GLU A 46 12.66 16.03 -16.99
N VAL A 47 12.77 15.27 -18.08
CA VAL A 47 13.47 13.97 -18.09
C VAL A 47 14.92 14.14 -17.71
N ASP A 48 15.60 15.15 -18.26
CA ASP A 48 17.01 15.41 -17.97
C ASP A 48 17.21 15.76 -16.48
N ALA A 49 16.35 16.62 -15.93
CA ALA A 49 16.38 16.97 -14.51
C ALA A 49 16.18 15.76 -13.59
N VAL A 50 15.21 14.89 -13.92
CA VAL A 50 14.94 13.66 -13.14
C VAL A 50 16.11 12.68 -13.23
N ARG A 51 16.72 12.51 -14.42
CA ARG A 51 17.89 11.63 -14.60
C ARG A 51 19.08 12.12 -13.80
N ALA A 52 19.40 13.41 -13.89
CA ALA A 52 20.51 14.00 -13.14
C ALA A 52 20.32 13.84 -11.62
N ALA A 53 19.09 14.03 -11.11
CA ALA A 53 18.78 13.83 -9.71
C ALA A 53 18.90 12.36 -9.27
N ALA A 54 18.46 11.42 -10.10
CA ALA A 54 18.57 9.99 -9.82
C ALA A 54 20.03 9.52 -9.84
N GLU A 55 20.83 9.99 -10.80
CA GLU A 55 22.27 9.73 -10.90
C GLU A 55 23.02 10.27 -9.68
N HIS A 56 22.73 11.50 -9.26
CA HIS A 56 23.35 12.11 -8.07
C HIS A 56 23.12 11.29 -6.81
N LEU A 57 21.96 10.65 -6.69
CA LEU A 57 21.59 9.79 -5.56
C LEU A 57 22.02 8.32 -5.75
N GLY A 58 22.57 7.94 -6.90
CA GLY A 58 22.97 6.57 -7.22
C GLY A 58 21.79 5.58 -7.30
N ILE A 59 20.59 6.06 -7.65
CA ILE A 59 19.37 5.24 -7.71
C ILE A 59 18.76 5.27 -9.12
N SER A 60 17.86 4.34 -9.41
CA SER A 60 17.16 4.35 -10.70
C SER A 60 16.13 5.48 -10.78
N VAL A 61 15.85 5.94 -12.01
CA VAL A 61 14.82 6.95 -12.31
C VAL A 61 13.46 6.58 -11.70
N SER A 62 13.04 5.32 -11.84
CA SER A 62 11.78 4.84 -11.27
C SER A 62 11.79 4.83 -9.73
N ALA A 63 12.93 4.54 -9.10
CA ALA A 63 13.07 4.60 -7.65
C ALA A 63 12.99 6.05 -7.14
N PHE A 64 13.65 6.98 -7.82
CA PHE A 64 13.58 8.40 -7.54
C PHE A 64 12.15 8.94 -7.63
N LEU A 65 11.46 8.68 -8.75
CA LEU A 65 10.07 9.12 -8.96
C LEU A 65 9.13 8.55 -7.88
N ARG A 66 9.31 7.27 -7.52
CA ARG A 66 8.54 6.64 -6.45
C ARG A 66 8.78 7.32 -5.10
N GLN A 67 10.03 7.61 -4.74
CA GLN A 67 10.36 8.27 -3.48
C GLN A 67 9.78 9.68 -3.42
N ALA A 68 9.93 10.47 -4.49
CA ALA A 68 9.37 11.81 -4.56
C ALA A 68 7.84 11.79 -4.43
N ALA A 69 7.17 10.91 -5.16
CA ALA A 69 5.71 10.76 -5.09
C ALA A 69 5.23 10.37 -3.68
N LEU A 70 5.91 9.43 -3.02
CA LEU A 70 5.55 9.00 -1.66
C LEU A 70 5.82 10.07 -0.60
N GLN A 71 6.88 10.88 -0.77
CA GLN A 71 7.16 12.00 0.12
C GLN A 71 6.06 13.06 0.03
N MET A 72 5.61 13.38 -1.18
CA MET A 72 4.54 14.36 -1.43
C MET A 72 3.16 13.85 -1.03
N ALA A 73 2.90 12.54 -1.18
CA ALA A 73 1.63 11.93 -0.79
C ALA A 73 1.49 11.74 0.73
N ARG A 74 2.58 11.91 1.50
CA ARG A 74 2.52 11.79 2.96
C ARG A 74 1.68 12.95 3.52
N PRO A 75 0.53 12.70 4.15
CA PRO A 75 -0.22 13.77 4.79
C PRO A 75 0.68 14.43 5.85
N PRO A 76 0.55 15.75 6.09
CA PRO A 76 1.19 16.35 7.25
C PRO A 76 0.74 15.52 8.45
N ALA A 77 1.70 15.04 9.25
CA ALA A 77 1.37 14.37 10.50
C ALA A 77 0.39 15.28 11.20
N SER A 78 -0.84 14.79 11.41
CA SER A 78 -1.84 15.54 12.14
C SER A 78 -1.19 15.91 13.46
N THR A 79 -0.83 17.18 13.60
CA THR A 79 -0.44 17.79 14.86
C THR A 79 -1.68 17.66 15.71
N GLN A 80 -1.84 16.51 16.38
CA GLN A 80 -2.80 16.37 17.44
C GLN A 80 -2.39 17.47 18.43
N PRO A 81 -3.26 18.47 18.67
CA PRO A 81 -3.00 19.46 19.69
C PRO A 81 -2.63 18.70 20.98
N PRO A 82 -1.64 19.16 21.77
CA PRO A 82 -1.34 18.51 23.04
C PRO A 82 -2.68 18.32 23.75
N ALA A 83 -3.02 17.05 24.01
CA ALA A 83 -4.29 16.69 24.58
C ALA A 83 -4.51 17.61 25.79
N ALA A 84 -5.51 18.50 25.68
CA ALA A 84 -5.89 19.32 26.81
C ALA A 84 -6.08 18.39 28.00
N PRO A 85 -5.62 18.76 29.21
CA PRO A 85 -5.81 17.93 30.39
C PRO A 85 -7.30 17.60 30.48
N GLN A 86 -7.63 16.32 30.30
CA GLN A 86 -8.98 15.83 30.41
C GLN A 86 -9.45 16.19 31.83
N PRO A 87 -10.53 16.96 32.02
CA PRO A 87 -11.10 17.12 33.35
C PRO A 87 -11.49 15.72 33.85
N PRO A 88 -11.35 15.45 35.17
CA PRO A 88 -11.72 14.14 35.70
C PRO A 88 -13.16 13.86 35.34
N ALA A 89 -13.42 12.66 34.82
CA ALA A 89 -14.75 12.17 34.55
C ALA A 89 -15.59 12.29 35.83
N VAL A 90 -16.44 13.30 35.90
CA VAL A 90 -17.48 13.35 36.92
C VAL A 90 -18.57 12.41 36.43
N ASP A 91 -18.74 11.30 37.13
CA ASP A 91 -19.88 10.41 36.94
C ASP A 91 -21.16 11.21 37.22
N LEU A 92 -21.80 11.68 36.16
CA LEU A 92 -23.15 12.21 36.22
C LEU A 92 -24.09 11.04 36.43
N VAL A 93 -24.32 10.69 37.70
CA VAL A 93 -25.38 9.78 38.12
C VAL A 93 -26.71 10.42 37.74
N PHE A 94 -27.27 9.98 36.61
CA PHE A 94 -28.62 10.34 36.20
C PHE A 94 -29.61 9.49 36.99
N THR A 95 -30.11 10.00 38.10
CA THR A 95 -31.20 9.37 38.85
C THR A 95 -32.50 9.59 38.10
N ALA A 96 -32.98 8.54 37.41
CA ALA A 96 -34.30 8.55 36.79
C ALA A 96 -35.39 8.57 37.87
N LEU A 97 -36.15 9.67 37.93
CA LEU A 97 -37.34 9.81 38.77
C LEU A 97 -38.49 8.99 38.15
N PRO A 98 -39.20 8.11 38.89
CA PRO A 98 -40.35 7.42 38.32
C PRO A 98 -41.53 8.41 38.16
N ALA A 99 -42.00 8.57 36.93
CA ALA A 99 -43.25 9.27 36.65
C ALA A 99 -44.43 8.44 37.20
N ASN A 100 -45.12 9.01 38.18
CA ASN A 100 -46.37 8.53 38.75
C ASN A 100 -47.45 8.49 37.65
N VAL A 101 -47.97 7.30 37.33
CA VAL A 101 -49.11 7.12 36.41
C VAL A 101 -50.38 7.05 37.26
N ASP A 102 -51.21 8.09 37.14
CA ASP A 102 -52.53 8.19 37.77
C ASP A 102 -53.50 7.12 37.21
N PRO A 103 -54.19 6.31 38.03
CA PRO A 103 -55.07 5.23 37.58
C PRO A 103 -56.51 5.68 37.25
N ALA A 104 -56.71 6.89 36.72
CA ALA A 104 -58.04 7.47 36.53
C ALA A 104 -58.29 7.99 35.11
N ARG A 105 -58.31 7.10 34.11
CA ARG A 105 -59.10 7.35 32.90
C ARG A 105 -59.62 6.06 32.27
N ALA A 106 -60.55 5.46 33.00
CA ALA A 106 -61.49 4.50 32.46
C ALA A 106 -62.40 5.17 31.42
N GLY A 107 -62.69 4.44 30.33
CA GLY A 107 -63.93 4.56 29.56
C GLY A 107 -63.81 5.28 28.21
N ALA A 108 -63.79 4.51 27.12
CA ALA A 108 -64.77 4.63 26.03
C ALA A 108 -64.61 3.48 25.02
N SER A 109 -65.73 2.79 24.79
CA SER A 109 -65.96 1.64 23.94
C SER A 109 -65.83 1.87 22.42
N GLY A 110 -65.64 0.76 21.69
CA GLY A 110 -65.95 0.60 20.25
C GLY A 110 -64.69 0.45 19.39
N SER A 111 -64.58 -0.41 18.38
CA SER A 111 -65.56 -1.29 17.74
C SER A 111 -64.82 -2.31 16.86
N LEU A 112 -65.31 -3.55 16.90
CA LEU A 112 -65.37 -4.63 15.91
C LEU A 112 -64.20 -5.00 14.95
N VAL A 113 -64.03 -6.32 14.92
CA VAL A 113 -63.25 -7.23 14.07
C VAL A 113 -63.76 -7.31 12.62
N SER A 114 -62.82 -7.44 11.68
CA SER A 114 -62.91 -8.13 10.36
C SER A 114 -61.45 -8.32 9.90
N CYS A 115 -60.93 -9.45 9.41
CA CYS A 115 -61.49 -10.68 8.84
C CYS A 115 -60.75 -11.91 9.39
#